data_AF-A0AAV9B3V3-F1
#
_entry.id   AF-A0AAV9B3V3-F1
#
_cell.length_a   1.000
_cell.length_b   1.000
_cell.length_c   1.000
_cell.angle_alpha   90.00
_cell.angle_beta   90.00
_cell.angle_gamma   90.00
#
_symmetry.space_group_name_H-M   'P 1'
#
loop_
_entity.id
_entity.type
_entity.pdbx_description
1 polymer ?
#
loop_
_entity_poly.entity_id
_entity_poly.type
_entity_poly.pdbx_seq_one_letter_code
_entity_poly.pdbx_strand_id
1 'polypeptide(L)'
;MSFRTLGTSVDSLVEEFELGLPPETSDYSRKLVEFCSSRALSEACRGMEEISDGPSLFSRFTFDMMLAWENPSCVDDETYLERVAKEKEDRKIHLQGEVGSEHDDISLFYSDLMPLLVTEEPTVGEDAFVWLSSLLPLIADVTNARFTFEALTAPTANRLHFPAYDRFLKEIDK
;
A
#
# COMPACT_ATOMS: atom_id res chain seq x y z
N MET A 1 -6.99 23.36 2.95
CA MET A 1 -6.94 21.96 2.48
C MET A 1 -8.34 21.37 2.57
N SER A 2 -8.93 21.02 1.43
CA SER A 2 -10.26 20.43 1.35
C SER A 2 -10.11 18.92 1.11
N PHE A 3 -10.65 18.09 1.99
CA PHE A 3 -10.74 16.65 1.74
C PHE A 3 -11.73 16.44 0.60
N ARG A 4 -11.28 15.93 -0.55
CA ARG A 4 -12.18 15.54 -1.63
C ARG A 4 -12.83 14.22 -1.24
N THR A 5 -14.15 14.25 -1.09
CA THR A 5 -14.97 13.06 -0.82
C THR A 5 -15.81 12.78 -2.04
N LEU A 6 -16.23 11.51 -2.21
CA LEU A 6 -17.09 11.13 -3.34
C LEU A 6 -18.49 11.76 -3.29
N GLY A 7 -18.88 12.39 -2.17
CA GLY A 7 -20.20 12.98 -2.00
C GLY A 7 -21.35 11.97 -2.02
N THR A 8 -21.06 10.67 -1.88
CA THR A 8 -22.05 9.59 -1.82
C THR A 8 -22.00 8.87 -0.47
N SER A 9 -23.11 8.26 -0.06
CA SER A 9 -23.14 7.43 1.14
C SER A 9 -22.51 6.06 0.89
N VAL A 10 -22.09 5.39 1.97
CA VAL A 10 -21.57 4.01 1.89
C VAL A 10 -22.65 3.07 1.34
N ASP A 11 -23.89 3.19 1.81
CA ASP A 11 -25.00 2.35 1.35
C ASP A 11 -25.24 2.49 -0.15
N SER A 12 -25.23 3.72 -0.68
CA SER A 12 -25.40 3.96 -2.11
C SER A 12 -24.24 3.38 -2.93
N LEU A 13 -23.03 3.37 -2.38
CA LEU A 13 -21.86 2.79 -3.04
C LEU A 13 -21.92 1.26 -3.06
N VAL A 14 -22.42 0.65 -1.99
CA VAL A 14 -22.65 -0.80 -1.90
C VAL A 14 -23.76 -1.23 -2.86
N GLU A 15 -24.89 -0.53 -2.88
CA GLU A 15 -25.99 -0.81 -3.81
C GLU A 15 -25.52 -0.75 -5.26
N GLU A 16 -24.76 0.29 -5.63
CA GLU A 16 -24.21 0.42 -6.98
C GLU A 16 -23.24 -0.72 -7.34
N PHE A 17 -22.39 -1.13 -6.40
CA PHE A 17 -21.49 -2.26 -6.56
C PHE A 17 -22.26 -3.58 -6.77
N GLU A 18 -23.26 -3.84 -5.92
CA GLU A 18 -24.06 -5.07 -5.95
C GLU A 18 -24.88 -5.21 -7.23
N LEU A 19 -25.35 -4.11 -7.82
CA LEU A 19 -26.04 -4.12 -9.12
C LEU A 19 -25.18 -4.68 -10.27
N GLY A 20 -23.86 -4.51 -10.20
CA GLY A 20 -22.91 -5.02 -11.18
C GLY A 20 -22.33 -6.39 -10.83
N LEU A 21 -22.70 -6.97 -9.69
CA LEU A 21 -22.04 -8.15 -9.14
C LEU A 21 -22.58 -9.45 -9.76
N PRO A 22 -21.70 -10.35 -10.24
CA PRO A 22 -22.12 -11.68 -10.68
C PRO A 22 -22.71 -12.51 -9.52
N PRO A 23 -23.68 -13.41 -9.80
CA PRO A 23 -24.38 -14.18 -8.76
C PRO A 23 -23.50 -15.16 -7.97
N GLU A 24 -22.40 -15.65 -8.57
CA GLU A 24 -21.42 -16.52 -7.89
C GLU A 24 -20.09 -15.78 -7.72
N THR A 25 -20.10 -14.77 -6.87
CA THR A 25 -18.91 -13.97 -6.60
C THR A 25 -18.20 -14.47 -5.34
N SER A 26 -17.07 -15.15 -5.51
CA SER A 26 -16.06 -15.26 -4.44
C SER A 26 -15.41 -13.88 -4.22
N ASP A 27 -14.94 -13.63 -2.99
CA ASP A 27 -14.12 -12.44 -2.67
C ASP A 27 -14.88 -11.09 -2.68
N TYR A 28 -16.14 -11.10 -2.22
CA TYR A 28 -16.99 -9.90 -2.09
C TYR A 28 -16.24 -8.70 -1.50
N SER A 29 -15.59 -8.88 -0.34
CA SER A 29 -14.90 -7.79 0.35
C SER A 29 -13.77 -7.19 -0.49
N ARG A 30 -12.99 -8.03 -1.18
CA ARG A 30 -11.89 -7.58 -2.03
C ARG A 30 -12.42 -6.78 -3.22
N LYS A 31 -13.44 -7.30 -3.90
CA LYS A 31 -14.07 -6.63 -5.04
C LYS A 31 -14.76 -5.31 -4.65
N LEU A 32 -15.33 -5.24 -3.45
CA LEU A 32 -15.87 -3.99 -2.92
C LEU A 32 -14.76 -2.97 -2.70
N VAL A 33 -13.61 -3.36 -2.11
CA VAL A 33 -12.44 -2.48 -1.98
C VAL A 33 -11.95 -1.99 -3.34
N GLU A 34 -11.85 -2.87 -4.34
CA GLU A 34 -11.46 -2.50 -5.71
C GLU A 34 -12.41 -1.48 -6.33
N PHE A 35 -13.71 -1.72 -6.21
CA PHE A 35 -14.74 -0.82 -6.72
C PHE A 35 -14.68 0.56 -6.05
N CYS A 36 -14.65 0.58 -4.71
CA CYS A 36 -14.52 1.82 -3.94
C CYS A 36 -13.24 2.57 -4.30
N SER A 37 -12.14 1.84 -4.50
CA SER A 37 -10.85 2.42 -4.83
C SER A 37 -10.84 3.08 -6.20
N SER A 38 -11.43 2.43 -7.21
CA SER A 38 -11.58 3.00 -8.54
C SER A 38 -12.39 4.31 -8.53
N ARG A 39 -13.49 4.35 -7.76
CA ARG A 39 -14.31 5.55 -7.59
C ARG A 39 -13.51 6.66 -6.92
N ALA A 40 -12.88 6.37 -5.79
CA ALA A 40 -12.16 7.36 -5.01
C ALA A 40 -10.92 7.91 -5.74
N LEU A 41 -10.18 7.06 -6.47
CA LEU A 41 -9.07 7.47 -7.34
C LEU A 41 -9.54 8.36 -8.50
N SER A 42 -10.68 8.05 -9.11
CA SER A 42 -11.25 8.90 -10.15
C SER A 42 -11.53 10.33 -9.66
N GLU A 43 -11.86 10.50 -8.38
CA GLU A 43 -12.06 11.83 -7.78
C GLU A 43 -10.75 12.47 -7.30
N ALA A 44 -9.85 11.69 -6.68
CA ALA A 44 -8.55 12.16 -6.23
C ALA A 44 -7.68 12.67 -7.39
N CYS A 45 -7.72 11.99 -8.54
CA CYS A 45 -6.92 12.35 -9.72
C CYS A 45 -7.54 13.46 -10.59
N ARG A 46 -8.80 13.87 -10.35
CA ARG A 46 -9.43 15.02 -11.06
C ARG A 46 -8.80 16.38 -10.75
N GLY A 47 -7.90 16.45 -9.76
CA GLY A 47 -7.28 17.68 -9.28
C GLY A 47 -5.75 17.65 -9.25
N MET A 48 -5.08 16.83 -10.07
CA MET A 48 -3.62 16.66 -10.01
C MET A 48 -2.79 17.93 -10.32
N GLU A 49 -3.42 19.06 -10.66
CA GLU A 49 -2.74 20.37 -10.70
C GLU A 49 -2.43 20.93 -9.28
N GLU A 50 -3.02 20.39 -8.20
CA GLU A 50 -2.87 20.88 -6.82
C GLU A 50 -2.02 19.98 -5.89
N ILE A 51 -1.30 18.97 -6.40
CA ILE A 51 -0.39 18.13 -5.57
C ILE A 51 0.81 18.95 -5.02
N SER A 52 0.96 20.17 -5.53
CA SER A 52 1.84 21.24 -5.00
C SER A 52 1.70 21.48 -3.48
N ASP A 53 0.55 21.17 -2.87
CA ASP A 53 0.34 21.23 -1.41
C ASP A 53 0.41 19.84 -0.76
N GLY A 54 1.51 19.11 -0.99
CA GLY A 54 1.99 18.08 -0.07
C GLY A 54 1.78 16.62 -0.50
N PRO A 55 2.84 15.92 -0.96
CA PRO A 55 2.85 14.48 -1.23
C PRO A 55 2.51 13.53 -0.05
N SER A 56 2.13 14.02 1.13
CA SER A 56 1.84 13.20 2.31
C SER A 56 0.41 12.67 2.43
N LEU A 57 -0.60 13.37 1.87
CA LEU A 57 -1.99 12.91 1.96
C LEU A 57 -2.31 11.87 0.88
N PHE A 58 -1.82 12.09 -0.34
CA PHE A 58 -1.99 11.14 -1.43
C PHE A 58 -1.25 9.83 -1.16
N SER A 59 0.02 9.90 -0.72
CA SER A 59 0.80 8.73 -0.34
C SER A 59 0.12 7.94 0.77
N ARG A 60 -0.42 8.61 1.80
CA ARG A 60 -1.12 7.91 2.88
C ARG A 60 -2.41 7.26 2.38
N PHE A 61 -3.19 8.00 1.59
CA PHE A 61 -4.43 7.51 1.03
C PHE A 61 -4.24 6.25 0.18
N THR A 62 -3.29 6.28 -0.75
CA THR A 62 -3.01 5.13 -1.62
C THR A 62 -2.32 3.99 -0.86
N PHE A 63 -1.55 4.28 0.19
CA PHE A 63 -1.00 3.24 1.07
C PHE A 63 -2.10 2.50 1.85
N ASP A 64 -3.06 3.23 2.42
CA ASP A 64 -4.19 2.65 3.13
C ASP A 64 -5.09 1.83 2.18
N MET A 65 -5.20 2.21 0.91
CA MET A 65 -5.87 1.39 -0.11
C MET A 65 -5.20 0.03 -0.31
N MET A 66 -3.86 0.00 -0.41
CA MET A 66 -3.11 -1.25 -0.54
C MET A 66 -3.30 -2.15 0.68
N LEU A 67 -3.29 -1.58 1.88
CA LEU A 67 -3.55 -2.34 3.12
C LEU A 67 -4.96 -2.95 3.14
N ALA A 68 -5.98 -2.14 2.80
CA ALA A 68 -7.35 -2.60 2.72
C ALA A 68 -7.54 -3.68 1.65
N TRP A 69 -6.83 -3.58 0.52
CA TRP A 69 -6.90 -4.59 -0.55
C TRP A 69 -6.18 -5.90 -0.18
N GLU A 70 -5.05 -5.82 0.52
CA GLU A 70 -4.31 -7.00 1.00
C GLU A 70 -5.13 -7.78 2.05
N ASN A 71 -5.86 -7.07 2.91
CA ASN A 71 -6.67 -7.67 3.96
C ASN A 71 -8.08 -7.03 4.06
N PRO A 72 -8.98 -7.33 3.10
CA PRO A 72 -10.26 -6.63 2.97
C PRO A 72 -11.32 -7.04 4.01
N SER A 73 -11.04 -8.06 4.82
CA SER A 73 -11.94 -8.59 5.84
C SER A 73 -11.49 -8.28 7.27
N CYS A 74 -10.53 -7.37 7.49
CA CYS A 74 -9.98 -7.09 8.82
C CYS A 74 -10.96 -6.29 9.71
N VAL A 75 -12.02 -6.95 10.14
CA VAL A 75 -12.86 -6.50 11.25
C VAL A 75 -12.31 -7.17 12.52
N ASP A 76 -11.35 -6.51 13.18
CA ASP A 76 -10.88 -6.81 14.55
C ASP A 76 -10.55 -8.29 14.88
N ASP A 77 -9.98 -9.03 13.94
CA ASP A 77 -9.68 -10.46 14.13
C ASP A 77 -8.36 -10.65 14.91
N GLU A 78 -8.40 -11.48 15.96
CA GLU A 78 -7.22 -12.04 16.66
C GLU A 78 -6.19 -12.61 15.66
N THR A 79 -6.64 -13.04 14.48
CA THR A 79 -5.85 -13.47 13.32
C THR A 79 -4.85 -12.41 12.82
N TYR A 80 -5.16 -11.11 12.89
CA TYR A 80 -4.19 -10.05 12.54
C TYR A 80 -3.06 -10.01 13.55
N LEU A 81 -3.39 -10.08 14.85
CA LEU A 81 -2.39 -10.10 15.92
C LEU A 81 -1.52 -11.36 15.84
N GLU A 82 -2.12 -12.52 15.53
CA GLU A 82 -1.40 -13.78 15.29
C GLU A 82 -0.51 -13.72 14.05
N ARG A 83 -0.97 -13.13 12.94
CA ARG A 83 -0.15 -12.94 11.73
C ARG A 83 1.01 -12.00 11.98
N VAL A 84 0.78 -10.88 12.66
CA VAL A 84 1.84 -9.94 13.07
C VAL A 84 2.82 -10.63 14.02
N ALA A 85 2.34 -11.43 14.98
CA ALA A 85 3.19 -12.16 15.91
C ALA A 85 4.04 -13.24 15.20
N LYS A 86 3.43 -13.99 14.28
CA LYS A 86 4.13 -15.00 13.47
C LYS A 86 5.17 -14.36 12.55
N GLU A 87 4.84 -13.24 11.91
CA GLU A 87 5.79 -12.49 11.10
C GLU A 87 6.97 -11.96 11.95
N LYS A 88 6.73 -11.55 13.21
CA LYS A 88 7.79 -11.20 14.17
C LYS A 88 8.70 -12.39 14.54
N GLU A 89 8.14 -13.59 14.67
CA GLU A 89 8.90 -14.81 14.94
C GLU A 89 9.75 -15.22 13.72
N ASP A 90 9.16 -15.21 12.53
CA ASP A 90 9.85 -15.52 11.27
C ASP A 90 10.97 -14.51 10.97
N ARG A 91 10.76 -13.20 11.24
CA ARG A 91 11.81 -12.18 11.13
C ARG A 91 12.97 -12.42 12.10
N LYS A 92 12.69 -12.85 13.33
CA LYS A 92 13.72 -13.21 14.33
C LYS A 92 14.55 -14.40 13.90
N ILE A 93 13.94 -15.40 13.26
CA ILE A 93 14.61 -16.59 12.74
C ILE A 93 15.52 -16.20 11.56
N HIS A 94 15.06 -15.33 10.67
CA HIS A 94 15.84 -14.89 9.51
C HIS A 94 17.03 -13.99 9.88
N LEU A 95 16.86 -13.07 10.83
CA LEU A 95 17.92 -12.19 11.33
C LEU A 95 19.03 -12.94 12.11
N GLN A 96 18.78 -14.17 12.56
CA GLN A 96 19.81 -15.03 13.18
C GLN A 96 20.68 -15.76 12.16
N GLY A 97 20.23 -15.88 10.90
CA GLY A 97 20.92 -16.63 9.84
C GLY A 97 21.97 -15.83 9.07
N GLU A 98 21.81 -14.51 8.97
CA GLU A 98 22.67 -13.65 8.14
C GLU A 98 23.29 -12.52 8.96
N VAL A 99 24.25 -12.86 9.83
CA VAL A 99 25.28 -11.90 10.25
C VAL A 99 26.43 -11.99 9.24
N GLY A 100 26.13 -11.61 7.99
CA GLY A 100 27.11 -11.33 6.95
C GLY A 100 27.26 -9.82 6.84
N SER A 101 28.48 -9.32 7.00
CA SER A 101 28.80 -7.89 6.96
C SER A 101 28.59 -7.30 5.57
N GLU A 102 27.45 -6.65 5.32
CA GLU A 102 27.17 -5.94 4.05
C GLU A 102 26.55 -4.55 4.31
N HIS A 103 27.15 -3.76 5.21
CA HIS A 103 26.74 -2.37 5.41
C HIS A 103 27.10 -1.43 4.24
N ASP A 104 27.83 -1.89 3.22
CA ASP A 104 28.32 -1.05 2.10
C ASP A 104 27.35 -0.94 0.91
N ASP A 105 26.32 -1.79 0.81
CA ASP A 105 25.40 -1.82 -0.35
C ASP A 105 24.00 -1.25 -0.06
N ILE A 106 23.78 -0.69 1.12
CA ILE A 106 22.51 -0.02 1.45
C ILE A 106 22.50 1.32 0.73
N SER A 107 21.67 1.44 -0.31
CA SER A 107 21.44 2.70 -1.02
C SER A 107 21.19 3.84 -0.03
N LEU A 108 21.80 5.00 -0.26
CA LEU A 108 21.64 6.21 0.57
C LEU A 108 20.17 6.61 0.75
N PHE A 109 19.28 6.16 -0.15
CA PHE A 109 17.84 6.34 -0.02
C PHE A 109 17.28 5.66 1.25
N TYR A 110 17.83 4.51 1.66
CA TYR A 110 17.36 3.72 2.80
C TYR A 110 18.14 3.95 4.09
N SER A 111 19.37 4.49 4.04
CA SER A 111 20.16 4.78 5.26
C SER A 111 19.42 5.71 6.22
N ASP A 112 18.73 6.73 5.69
CA ASP A 112 17.99 7.70 6.51
C ASP A 112 16.60 7.18 6.94
N LEU A 113 16.07 6.20 6.21
CA LEU A 113 14.75 5.61 6.49
C LEU A 113 14.83 4.53 7.56
N MET A 114 15.93 3.78 7.65
CA MET A 114 16.07 2.62 8.53
C MET A 114 15.65 2.87 9.99
N PRO A 115 15.95 4.02 10.62
CA PRO A 115 15.44 4.33 11.96
C PRO A 115 13.92 4.49 12.04
N LEU A 116 13.26 4.92 10.96
CA LEU A 116 11.81 5.09 10.84
C LEU A 116 11.08 3.77 10.54
N LEU A 117 11.80 2.72 10.15
CA LEU A 117 11.24 1.40 9.85
C LEU A 117 11.04 0.53 11.10
N VAL A 118 11.43 1.03 12.28
CA VAL A 118 11.24 0.37 13.58
C VAL A 118 9.79 0.54 14.09
N THR A 119 8.92 1.21 13.33
CA THR A 119 7.51 1.39 13.70
C THR A 119 6.73 0.08 13.59
N GLU A 120 5.79 -0.14 14.50
CA GLU A 120 4.85 -1.29 14.43
C GLU A 120 3.71 -1.06 13.43
N GLU A 121 3.90 -0.18 12.44
CA GLU A 121 2.89 0.12 11.44
C GLU A 121 2.70 -1.05 10.48
N PRO A 122 1.46 -1.27 9.98
CA PRO A 122 1.19 -2.27 8.97
C PRO A 122 2.01 -1.99 7.70
N THR A 123 2.47 -3.06 7.07
CA THR A 123 3.26 -3.01 5.83
C THR A 123 2.46 -3.59 4.68
N VAL A 124 2.85 -3.25 3.46
CA VAL A 124 2.19 -3.69 2.22
C VAL A 124 3.05 -4.75 1.53
N GLY A 125 2.41 -5.79 1.00
CA GLY A 125 3.03 -6.82 0.17
C GLY A 125 3.00 -6.49 -1.33
N GLU A 126 3.72 -7.31 -2.10
CA GLU A 126 3.93 -7.11 -3.55
C GLU A 126 2.62 -7.05 -4.34
N ASP A 127 1.72 -8.00 -4.14
CA ASP A 127 0.48 -8.10 -4.93
C ASP A 127 -0.39 -6.85 -4.80
N ALA A 128 -0.46 -6.27 -3.60
CA ALA A 128 -1.22 -5.05 -3.35
C ALA A 128 -0.56 -3.83 -4.01
N PHE A 129 0.78 -3.76 -4.02
CA PHE A 129 1.51 -2.71 -4.73
C PHE A 129 1.33 -2.82 -6.25
N VAL A 130 1.43 -4.03 -6.81
CA VAL A 130 1.21 -4.29 -8.24
C VAL A 130 -0.24 -3.98 -8.63
N TRP A 131 -1.20 -4.38 -7.80
CA TRP A 131 -2.62 -4.04 -7.98
C TRP A 131 -2.80 -2.52 -8.07
N LEU A 132 -2.29 -1.76 -7.11
CA LEU A 132 -2.42 -0.31 -7.11
C LEU A 132 -1.71 0.32 -8.33
N SER A 133 -0.53 -0.17 -8.69
CA SER A 133 0.21 0.29 -9.87
C SER A 133 -0.57 0.06 -11.17
N SER A 134 -1.40 -0.97 -11.24
CA SER A 134 -2.30 -1.19 -12.39
C SER A 134 -3.42 -0.13 -12.49
N LEU A 135 -3.78 0.50 -11.38
CA LEU A 135 -4.79 1.57 -11.33
C LEU A 135 -4.16 2.96 -11.56
N LEU A 136 -2.90 3.13 -11.16
CA LEU A 136 -2.19 4.40 -11.16
C LEU A 136 -0.78 4.27 -11.78
N PRO A 137 -0.64 4.56 -13.09
CA PRO A 137 0.66 4.55 -13.76
C PRO A 137 1.70 5.51 -13.17
N LEU A 138 1.26 6.48 -12.35
CA LEU A 138 2.12 7.40 -11.60
C LEU A 138 3.05 6.67 -10.61
N ILE A 139 2.58 5.55 -10.03
CA ILE A 139 3.32 4.82 -8.99
C ILE A 139 4.36 3.91 -9.62
N ALA A 140 3.94 3.13 -10.61
CA ALA A 140 4.80 2.34 -11.48
C ALA A 140 3.99 1.93 -12.72
N ASP A 141 4.66 1.72 -13.86
CA ASP A 141 4.00 1.03 -14.96
C ASP A 141 3.77 -0.45 -14.60
N VAL A 142 2.73 -1.06 -15.18
CA VAL A 142 2.32 -2.44 -14.87
C VAL A 142 3.43 -3.47 -15.15
N THR A 143 4.41 -3.15 -15.99
CA THR A 143 5.51 -4.05 -16.34
C THR A 143 6.63 -3.98 -15.31
N ASN A 144 6.87 -2.80 -14.76
CA ASN A 144 7.95 -2.51 -13.83
C ASN A 144 7.53 -2.55 -12.37
N ALA A 145 6.23 -2.61 -12.07
CA ALA A 145 5.71 -2.57 -10.69
C ALA A 145 6.41 -3.56 -9.73
N ARG A 146 6.69 -4.78 -10.18
CA ARG A 146 7.43 -5.77 -9.39
C ARG A 146 8.87 -5.35 -9.12
N PHE A 147 9.60 -4.92 -10.15
CA PHE A 147 10.99 -4.45 -10.00
C PHE A 147 11.08 -3.22 -9.10
N THR A 148 10.13 -2.29 -9.22
CA THR A 148 10.02 -1.14 -8.32
C THR A 148 9.78 -1.60 -6.89
N PHE A 149 8.87 -2.54 -6.66
CA PHE A 149 8.61 -3.08 -5.33
C PHE A 149 9.84 -3.75 -4.73
N GLU A 150 10.52 -4.62 -5.48
CA GLU A 150 11.76 -5.27 -5.04
C GLU A 150 12.84 -4.23 -4.68
N ALA A 151 13.04 -3.22 -5.51
CA ALA A 151 13.98 -2.13 -5.22
C ALA A 151 13.61 -1.36 -3.93
N LEU A 152 12.32 -1.16 -3.67
CA LEU A 152 11.82 -0.49 -2.47
C LEU A 152 11.82 -1.37 -1.22
N THR A 153 12.00 -2.68 -1.34
CA THR A 153 11.81 -3.61 -0.23
C THR A 153 12.96 -4.58 -0.02
N ALA A 154 14.03 -4.46 -0.81
CA ALA A 154 15.27 -5.19 -0.64
C ALA A 154 15.79 -5.20 0.82
N PRO A 155 15.83 -4.08 1.57
CA PRO A 155 16.28 -4.09 2.96
C PRO A 155 15.19 -4.48 3.98
N THR A 156 13.95 -4.72 3.56
CA THR A 156 12.78 -4.91 4.45
C THR A 156 12.07 -6.23 4.21
N ALA A 157 12.80 -7.25 3.75
CA ALA A 157 12.27 -8.61 3.55
C ALA A 157 10.99 -8.63 2.70
N ASN A 158 10.96 -7.90 1.58
CA ASN A 158 9.83 -7.82 0.65
C ASN A 158 8.53 -7.28 1.28
N ARG A 159 8.65 -6.41 2.30
CA ARG A 159 7.52 -5.66 2.89
C ARG A 159 7.72 -4.17 2.70
N LEU A 160 6.75 -3.50 2.09
CA LEU A 160 6.78 -2.06 1.88
C LEU A 160 6.25 -1.32 3.11
N HIS A 161 7.10 -0.49 3.70
CA HIS A 161 6.75 0.39 4.82
C HIS A 161 6.31 1.76 4.31
N PHE A 162 5.39 2.42 5.03
CA PHE A 162 4.86 3.72 4.64
C PHE A 162 5.95 4.80 4.43
N PRO A 163 6.97 4.97 5.30
CA PRO A 163 8.01 5.97 5.08
C PRO A 163 8.79 5.79 3.77
N ALA A 164 9.03 4.55 3.36
CA ALA A 164 9.66 4.24 2.09
C ALA A 164 8.77 4.60 0.90
N TYR A 165 7.48 4.26 0.98
CA TYR A 165 6.50 4.60 -0.06
C TYR A 165 6.30 6.12 -0.20
N ASP A 166 6.16 6.83 0.93
CA ASP A 166 6.01 8.29 0.95
C ASP A 166 7.25 9.00 0.39
N ARG A 167 8.46 8.56 0.75
CA ARG A 167 9.70 9.09 0.17
C ARG A 167 9.80 8.80 -1.33
N PHE A 168 9.41 7.60 -1.75
CA PHE A 168 9.43 7.20 -3.17
C PHE A 168 8.55 8.12 -4.03
N LEU A 169 7.30 8.34 -3.62
CA LEU A 169 6.39 9.22 -4.36
C LEU A 169 6.88 10.68 -4.38
N LYS A 170 7.49 11.15 -3.30
CA LYS A 170 8.12 12.49 -3.21
C LYS A 170 9.28 12.69 -4.18
N GLU A 171 9.99 11.63 -4.53
CA GLU A 171 11.11 11.72 -5.47
C GLU A 171 10.66 11.54 -6.93
N ILE A 172 9.52 10.89 -7.20
CA ILE A 172 8.95 10.80 -8.55
C ILE A 172 8.26 12.10 -9.00
N ASP A 173 7.72 12.86 -8.05
CA ASP A 173 7.07 14.15 -8.32
C ASP A 173 8.05 15.29 -8.66
N LYS A 174 9.37 15.06 -8.57
CA LYS A 174 10.42 16.03 -8.92
C LYS A 174 10.87 15.95 -10.37
#